data_AF-A0A9D2UW59-F1
#
_entry.id   AF-A0A9D2UW59-F1
#
_cell.length_a   1.000
_cell.length_b   1.000
_cell.length_c   1.000
_cell.angle_alpha   90.00
_cell.angle_beta   90.00
_cell.angle_gamma   90.00
#
_symmetry.space_group_name_H-M   'P 1'
#
loop_
_entity.id
_entity.type
_entity.pdbx_description
1 polymer ?
#
loop_
_entity_poly.entity_id
_entity_poly.type
_entity_poly.pdbx_seq_one_letter_code
_entity_poly.pdbx_strand_id
1 'polypeptide(L)'
;ICLFLICACVVMLPLFMHLQDRFDTTARFDVGDVGDTEELSVQEPRVGGTAEALKAIAEEFRLSRREAEVLQYLGRGRSVPYMREVMTISKSTIETHIKHIYSKTGVHSKQELLDLIESRVQRSER
;
A
#
# COMPACT_ATOMS: atom_id res chain seq x y z
N ILE A 1 23.40 28.67 17.33
CA ILE A 1 23.15 27.22 17.47
C ILE A 1 21.80 26.92 18.16
N CYS A 2 21.30 27.74 19.08
CA CYS A 2 19.98 27.50 19.71
C CYS A 2 18.74 27.91 18.87
N LEU A 3 18.86 28.76 17.84
CA LEU A 3 17.69 29.22 17.05
C LEU A 3 17.20 28.17 16.02
N PHE A 4 18.07 27.27 15.57
CA PHE A 4 17.71 26.22 14.60
C PHE A 4 17.01 25.01 15.25
N LEU A 5 17.24 24.75 16.54
CA LEU A 5 16.59 23.64 17.26
C LEU A 5 15.13 23.93 17.59
N ILE A 6 14.76 25.20 17.74
CA ILE A 6 13.36 25.60 18.01
C ILE A 6 12.51 25.51 16.72
N CYS A 7 13.11 25.81 15.56
CA CYS A 7 12.42 25.78 14.27
C CYS A 7 12.04 24.34 13.85
N ALA A 8 12.83 23.34 14.23
CA ALA A 8 12.48 21.94 14.01
C ALA A 8 11.27 21.50 14.86
N CYS A 9 11.08 22.07 16.05
CA CYS A 9 9.97 21.70 16.93
C CYS A 9 8.63 22.30 16.49
N VAL A 10 8.59 23.55 16.01
CA VAL A 10 7.32 24.24 15.69
C VAL A 10 6.70 23.76 14.36
N VAL A 11 7.49 23.15 13.46
CA VAL A 11 6.99 22.64 12.16
C VAL A 11 6.85 21.11 12.15
N MET A 12 7.61 20.38 12.99
CA MET A 12 7.48 18.92 13.11
C MET A 12 6.43 18.49 14.15
N LEU A 13 6.19 19.25 15.21
CA LEU A 13 5.18 18.90 16.22
C LEU A 13 3.72 19.00 15.71
N PRO A 14 3.33 19.99 14.88
CA PRO A 14 1.97 20.04 14.34
C PRO A 14 1.72 18.98 13.25
N LEU A 15 2.75 18.53 12.52
CA LEU A 15 2.62 17.44 11.54
C LEU A 15 2.61 16.06 12.22
N PHE A 16 3.27 15.94 13.38
CA PHE A 16 3.23 14.74 14.22
C PHE A 16 1.91 14.59 15.00
N MET A 17 1.26 15.69 15.41
CA MET A 17 -0.03 15.64 16.12
C MET A 17 -1.27 15.50 15.22
N HIS A 18 -1.23 15.83 13.92
CA HIS A 18 -2.43 15.74 13.07
C HIS A 18 -2.61 14.38 12.36
N LEU A 19 -1.61 13.49 12.41
CA LEU A 19 -1.72 12.12 11.86
C LEU A 19 -1.60 11.03 12.94
N GLN A 20 -1.61 11.39 14.22
CA GLN A 20 -1.97 10.48 15.31
C GLN A 20 -3.50 10.36 15.51
N ASP A 21 -4.32 11.10 14.76
CA ASP A 21 -5.79 11.11 14.87
C ASP A 21 -6.50 9.84 14.31
N ARG A 22 -5.76 8.76 14.04
CA ARG A 22 -6.34 7.42 13.82
C ARG A 22 -5.71 6.35 14.71
N PHE A 23 -5.06 6.74 15.81
CA PHE A 23 -4.74 5.78 16.89
C PHE A 23 -6.00 5.25 17.60
N ASP A 24 -7.17 5.87 17.37
CA ASP A 24 -8.47 5.41 17.90
C ASP A 24 -9.38 4.90 16.77
N THR A 25 -9.05 3.74 16.21
CA THR A 25 -10.05 2.75 15.78
C THR A 25 -9.39 1.38 15.91
N THR A 26 -9.03 1.08 17.15
CA THR A 26 -9.25 -0.21 17.77
C THR A 26 -10.74 -0.59 17.69
N ALA A 27 -11.25 -0.76 16.47
CA ALA A 27 -12.45 -1.53 16.22
C ALA A 27 -12.06 -2.52 15.15
N ARG A 28 -11.66 -3.72 15.59
CA ARG A 28 -11.70 -4.99 14.85
C ARG A 28 -11.94 -4.81 13.34
N PHE A 29 -10.93 -4.40 12.59
CA PHE A 29 -10.85 -4.92 11.24
C PHE A 29 -10.25 -6.30 11.44
N ASP A 30 -11.14 -7.27 11.67
CA ASP A 30 -10.90 -8.61 11.17
C ASP A 30 -10.49 -8.41 9.71
N VAL A 31 -9.18 -8.39 9.43
CA VAL A 31 -8.66 -8.88 8.16
C VAL A 31 -9.05 -10.35 8.21
N GLY A 32 -10.35 -10.57 7.94
CA GLY A 32 -11.00 -11.85 8.02
C GLY A 32 -10.13 -12.78 7.22
N ASP A 33 -9.66 -13.80 7.92
CA ASP A 33 -9.13 -15.02 7.37
C ASP A 33 -8.66 -14.85 5.93
N VAL A 34 -7.39 -14.48 5.73
CA VAL A 34 -6.73 -14.85 4.47
C VAL A 34 -6.57 -16.35 4.56
N GLY A 35 -7.70 -17.03 4.39
CA GLY A 35 -7.86 -18.46 4.45
C GLY A 35 -6.90 -19.03 3.45
N ASP A 36 -6.13 -19.98 3.92
CA ASP A 36 -5.49 -20.94 3.04
C ASP A 36 -6.61 -21.53 2.16
N THR A 37 -6.39 -21.54 0.85
CA THR A 37 -7.26 -22.11 -0.20
C THR A 37 -8.29 -21.15 -0.79
N GLU A 38 -7.90 -20.47 -1.87
CA GLU A 38 -8.48 -20.78 -3.18
C GLU A 38 -7.41 -20.56 -4.25
N GLU A 39 -7.17 -21.62 -5.04
CA GLU A 39 -6.51 -21.54 -6.33
C GLU A 39 -7.36 -20.67 -7.28
N LEU A 40 -7.30 -19.36 -7.13
CA LEU A 40 -7.94 -18.43 -8.04
C LEU A 40 -6.96 -18.11 -9.16
N SER A 41 -7.25 -18.71 -10.32
CA SER A 41 -6.66 -18.51 -11.65
C SER A 41 -5.63 -17.37 -11.71
N VAL A 42 -4.34 -17.76 -11.76
CA VAL A 42 -3.25 -16.85 -12.09
C VAL A 42 -3.51 -16.31 -13.49
N GLN A 43 -4.09 -15.12 -13.59
CA GLN A 43 -3.97 -14.33 -14.80
C GLN A 43 -2.57 -13.74 -14.76
N GLU A 44 -1.64 -14.33 -15.51
CA GLU A 44 -0.36 -13.69 -15.77
C GLU A 44 -0.63 -12.29 -16.34
N PRO A 45 -0.04 -11.23 -15.76
CA PRO A 45 -0.30 -9.88 -16.21
C PRO A 45 0.15 -9.76 -17.67
N ARG A 46 -0.76 -9.31 -18.54
CA ARG A 46 -0.43 -8.88 -19.90
C ARG A 46 0.69 -7.84 -19.80
N VAL A 47 1.87 -8.23 -20.25
CA VAL A 47 3.15 -7.56 -19.98
C VAL A 47 3.18 -6.23 -20.74
N GLY A 48 3.34 -5.13 -20.00
CA GLY A 48 3.42 -3.76 -20.53
C GLY A 48 2.70 -2.76 -19.63
N GLY A 49 1.40 -2.56 -19.84
CA GLY A 49 0.63 -1.48 -19.21
C GLY A 49 0.51 -1.57 -17.69
N THR A 50 0.56 -2.77 -17.10
CA THR A 50 0.46 -2.97 -15.64
C THR A 50 1.63 -2.36 -14.88
N ALA A 51 2.86 -2.48 -15.37
CA ALA A 51 4.04 -1.95 -14.68
C ALA A 51 4.06 -0.42 -14.68
N GLU A 52 3.68 0.20 -15.80
CA GLU A 52 3.58 1.65 -15.93
C GLU A 52 2.45 2.22 -15.07
N ALA A 53 1.29 1.55 -15.05
CA ALA A 53 0.18 1.91 -14.19
C ALA A 53 0.56 1.87 -12.70
N LEU A 54 1.25 0.82 -12.25
CA LEU A 54 1.72 0.68 -10.86
C LEU A 54 2.72 1.78 -10.49
N LYS A 55 3.64 2.13 -11.41
CA LYS A 55 4.58 3.23 -11.21
C LYS A 55 3.86 4.57 -11.10
N ALA A 56 2.91 4.85 -11.98
CA ALA A 56 2.12 6.08 -11.96
C ALA A 56 1.32 6.20 -10.65
N ILE A 57 0.71 5.11 -10.17
CA ILE A 57 0.01 5.08 -8.88
C ILE A 57 0.99 5.36 -7.74
N ALA A 58 2.16 4.72 -7.75
CA ALA A 58 3.16 4.93 -6.70
C ALA A 58 3.64 6.39 -6.62
N GLU A 59 3.84 7.04 -7.78
CA GLU A 59 4.25 8.45 -7.85
C GLU A 59 3.13 9.41 -7.43
N GLU A 60 1.91 9.19 -7.92
CA GLU A 60 0.75 10.03 -7.62
C GLU A 60 0.39 10.03 -6.13
N PHE A 61 0.34 8.85 -5.52
CA PHE A 61 0.00 8.70 -4.11
C PHE A 61 1.23 8.77 -3.18
N ARG A 62 2.41 9.13 -3.72
CA ARG A 62 3.67 9.27 -2.98
C ARG A 62 3.95 8.05 -2.09
N LEU A 63 3.81 6.86 -2.66
CA LEU A 63 4.16 5.62 -1.99
C LEU A 63 5.67 5.58 -1.77
N SER A 64 6.07 5.11 -0.59
CA SER A 64 7.47 4.80 -0.31
C SER A 64 7.92 3.63 -1.18
N ARG A 65 9.24 3.45 -1.29
CA ARG A 65 9.84 2.34 -2.03
C ARG A 65 9.27 0.97 -1.59
N ARG A 66 9.13 0.77 -0.28
CA ARG A 66 8.61 -0.49 0.29
C ARG A 66 7.12 -0.67 0.02
N GLU A 67 6.32 0.39 0.10
CA GLU A 67 4.90 0.33 -0.26
C GLU A 67 4.71 0.05 -1.76
N ALA A 68 5.55 0.62 -2.63
CA ALA A 68 5.52 0.34 -4.06
C ALA A 68 5.92 -1.11 -4.40
N GLU A 69 6.86 -1.71 -3.67
CA GLU A 69 7.19 -3.14 -3.78
C GLU A 69 5.99 -4.02 -3.40
N VAL A 70 5.35 -3.72 -2.27
CA VAL A 70 4.14 -4.44 -1.81
C VAL A 70 2.99 -4.26 -2.80
N LEU A 71 2.76 -3.04 -3.31
CA LEU A 71 1.74 -2.75 -4.32
C LEU A 71 1.91 -3.61 -5.58
N GLN A 72 3.15 -3.82 -6.05
CA GLN A 72 3.42 -4.68 -7.20
C GLN A 72 3.02 -6.14 -6.96
N TYR A 73 3.22 -6.65 -5.75
CA TYR A 73 2.79 -8.01 -5.40
C TYR A 73 1.27 -8.10 -5.28
N LEU A 74 0.63 -7.10 -4.66
CA LEU A 74 -0.83 -7.01 -4.57
C LEU A 74 -1.49 -6.93 -5.95
N GLY A 75 -0.95 -6.12 -6.86
CA GLY A 75 -1.44 -5.99 -8.23
C GLY A 75 -1.29 -7.26 -9.07
N ARG A 76 -0.36 -8.14 -8.70
CA ARG A 76 -0.20 -9.49 -9.28
C ARG A 76 -1.03 -10.55 -8.54
N GLY A 77 -1.88 -10.15 -7.61
CA GLY A 77 -2.74 -11.05 -6.83
C GLY A 77 -2.02 -11.86 -5.75
N ARG A 78 -0.71 -11.63 -5.49
CA ARG A 78 0.08 -12.43 -4.54
C ARG A 78 -0.42 -12.25 -3.09
N SER A 79 -0.28 -13.31 -2.31
CA SER A 79 -0.76 -13.39 -0.92
C SER A 79 0.27 -12.84 0.09
N VAL A 80 -0.19 -12.51 1.29
CA VAL A 80 0.68 -12.06 2.40
C VAL A 80 1.76 -13.09 2.76
N PRO A 81 1.47 -14.39 2.89
CA PRO A 81 2.50 -15.41 3.12
C PRO A 81 3.61 -15.37 2.06
N TYR A 82 3.24 -15.31 0.77
CA TYR A 82 4.21 -15.22 -0.33
C TYR A 82 5.10 -13.97 -0.20
N MET A 83 4.52 -12.81 0.09
CA MET A 83 5.29 -11.57 0.23
C MET A 83 6.28 -11.62 1.40
N ARG A 84 5.93 -12.31 2.50
CA ARG A 84 6.84 -12.48 3.64
C ARG A 84 8.07 -13.29 3.28
N GLU A 85 7.88 -14.35 2.50
CA GLU A 85 8.98 -15.23 2.05
C GLU A 85 9.91 -14.49 1.11
N VAL A 86 9.36 -13.75 0.14
CA VAL A 86 10.17 -13.06 -0.88
C VAL A 86 10.83 -11.79 -0.34
N MET A 87 10.17 -11.06 0.57
CA MET A 87 10.70 -9.81 1.13
C MET A 87 11.44 -9.99 2.46
N THR A 88 11.47 -11.21 3.02
CA THR A 88 12.12 -11.57 4.29
C THR A 88 11.72 -10.65 5.47
N ILE A 89 10.42 -10.34 5.59
CA ILE A 89 9.86 -9.49 6.65
C ILE A 89 8.66 -10.15 7.34
N SER A 90 8.33 -9.65 8.53
CA SER A 90 7.24 -10.21 9.33
C SER A 90 5.87 -9.96 8.70
N LYS A 91 4.88 -10.77 9.09
CA LYS A 91 3.46 -10.58 8.72
C LYS A 91 2.97 -9.19 9.08
N SER A 92 3.24 -8.75 10.30
CA SER A 92 2.82 -7.44 10.82
C SER A 92 3.42 -6.26 10.04
N THR A 93 4.65 -6.40 9.52
CA THR A 93 5.27 -5.37 8.68
C THR A 93 4.60 -5.30 7.31
N ILE A 94 4.30 -6.44 6.67
CA ILE A 94 3.53 -6.46 5.41
C ILE A 94 2.15 -5.86 5.61
N GLU A 95 1.43 -6.24 6.66
CA GLU A 95 0.10 -5.69 6.97
C GLU A 95 0.13 -4.19 7.20
N THR A 96 1.15 -3.69 7.89
CA THR A 96 1.38 -2.24 8.05
C THR A 96 1.57 -1.56 6.70
N HIS A 97 2.38 -2.12 5.81
CA HIS A 97 2.56 -1.56 4.47
C HIS A 97 1.26 -1.57 3.66
N ILE A 98 0.47 -2.64 3.71
CA ILE A 98 -0.84 -2.74 3.04
C ILE A 98 -1.80 -1.67 3.59
N LYS A 99 -1.86 -1.51 4.91
CA LYS A 99 -2.70 -0.50 5.55
C LYS A 99 -2.31 0.92 5.11
N HIS A 100 -1.02 1.22 5.02
CA HIS A 100 -0.57 2.51 4.53
C HIS A 100 -0.86 2.72 3.05
N ILE A 101 -0.75 1.68 2.21
CA ILE A 101 -1.16 1.74 0.81
C ILE A 101 -2.64 2.11 0.73
N TYR A 102 -3.52 1.37 1.41
CA TYR A 102 -4.96 1.65 1.44
C TYR A 102 -5.28 3.06 1.92
N SER A 103 -4.62 3.51 2.99
CA SER A 103 -4.80 4.86 3.51
C SER A 103 -4.34 5.94 2.54
N LYS A 104 -3.29 5.70 1.75
CA LYS A 104 -2.74 6.68 0.80
C LYS A 104 -3.51 6.72 -0.51
N THR A 105 -3.93 5.56 -1.01
CA THR A 105 -4.70 5.45 -2.26
C THR A 105 -6.20 5.70 -2.05
N GLY A 106 -6.67 5.71 -0.79
CA GLY A 106 -8.06 5.95 -0.44
C GLY A 106 -8.99 4.76 -0.75
N VAL A 107 -8.44 3.55 -0.87
CA VAL A 107 -9.21 2.32 -1.13
C VAL A 107 -9.43 1.55 0.16
N HIS A 108 -10.53 0.79 0.23
CA HIS A 108 -10.92 0.05 1.43
C HIS A 108 -10.81 -1.46 1.29
N SER A 109 -10.55 -1.96 0.09
CA SER A 109 -10.44 -3.40 -0.19
C SER A 109 -9.36 -3.73 -1.21
N LYS A 110 -8.93 -5.00 -1.23
CA LYS A 110 -8.02 -5.52 -2.25
C LYS A 110 -8.65 -5.37 -3.65
N GLN A 111 -9.96 -5.60 -3.76
CA GLN A 111 -10.67 -5.47 -5.03
C GLN A 111 -10.64 -4.03 -5.54
N GLU A 112 -10.97 -3.04 -4.70
CA GLU A 112 -10.89 -1.62 -5.09
C GLU A 112 -9.47 -1.19 -5.49
N LEU A 113 -8.44 -1.76 -4.84
CA LEU A 113 -7.05 -1.52 -5.25
C LEU A 113 -6.76 -2.09 -6.66
N LEU A 114 -7.27 -3.28 -6.96
CA LEU A 114 -7.14 -3.90 -8.27
C LEU A 114 -7.92 -3.11 -9.34
N ASP A 115 -9.13 -2.67 -9.03
CA ASP A 115 -9.95 -1.84 -9.91
C ASP A 115 -9.25 -0.50 -10.21
N LEU A 116 -8.62 0.11 -9.21
CA LEU A 116 -7.80 1.30 -9.39
C LEU A 116 -6.65 1.02 -10.36
N ILE A 117 -5.93 -0.09 -10.20
CA ILE A 117 -4.83 -0.48 -11.10
C ILE A 117 -5.34 -0.70 -12.52
N GLU A 118 -6.43 -1.46 -12.69
CA GLU A 118 -7.02 -1.74 -13.99
C GLU A 118 -7.45 -0.44 -14.71
N SER A 119 -8.07 0.49 -13.99
CA SER A 119 -8.45 1.80 -14.54
C SER A 119 -7.26 2.60 -15.07
N ARG A 120 -6.06 2.44 -14.46
CA ARG A 120 -4.83 3.08 -14.92
C ARG A 120 -4.22 2.38 -16.12
N VAL A 121 -4.25 1.06 -16.16
CA VAL A 121 -3.80 0.27 -17.33
C VAL A 121 -4.59 0.69 -18.56
N GLN A 122 -5.93 0.75 -18.46
CA GLN A 122 -6.82 1.14 -19.55
C GLN A 122 -6.62 2.59 -20.03
N ARG A 123 -6.04 3.46 -19.19
CA ARG A 123 -5.70 4.85 -19.55
C ARG A 123 -4.33 4.95 -20.23
N SER A 124 -3.39 4.08 -19.89
CA SER A 124 -2.06 4.01 -20.50
C SER A 124 -2.10 3.43 -21.92
N GLU A 125 -3.05 2.54 -22.20
CA GLU A 125 -3.23 1.92 -23.52
C GLU A 125 -4.07 2.75 -24.51
N ARG A 126 -4.53 3.94 -24.10
CA ARG A 126 -5.38 4.84 -24.89
C ARG A 126 -4.62 6.06 -25.37
#